data_AF-A0A7M3LRA5-F1
#
_entry.id   AF-A0A7M3LRA5-F1
#
_cell.length_a   1.000
_cell.length_b   1.000
_cell.length_c   1.000
_cell.angle_alpha   90.00
_cell.angle_beta   90.00
_cell.angle_gamma   90.00
#
_symmetry.space_group_name_H-M   'P 1'
#
loop_
_entity.id
_entity.type
_entity.pdbx_description
1 polymer ?
#
loop_
_entity_poly.entity_id
_entity_poly.type
_entity_poly.pdbx_seq_one_letter_code
_entity_poly.pdbx_strand_id
1 'polypeptide(L)'
;ERKAALAASSGPGATSDGHKVPLLANIGGPGDVPAAVEAGAEGVGLFRTEFLFLDDSRNAPSEAKQIHAYRSVLEAFPEGRVVVRV
;
A
#
# COMPACT_ATOMS: atom_id res chain seq x y z
N GLU A 1 25.44 6.77 -6.01
CA GLU A 1 24.52 7.29 -7.06
C GLU A 1 23.05 6.98 -6.81
N ARG A 2 22.59 5.71 -6.83
CA ARG A 2 21.14 5.38 -6.72
C ARG A 2 20.41 5.97 -5.49
N LYS A 3 21.04 5.93 -4.31
CA LYS A 3 20.48 6.52 -3.07
C LYS A 3 20.35 8.04 -3.16
N ALA A 4 21.27 8.71 -3.85
CA ALA A 4 21.24 10.16 -4.05
C ALA A 4 20.16 10.56 -5.07
N ALA A 5 20.00 9.79 -6.14
CA ALA A 5 18.91 9.99 -7.10
C ALA A 5 17.52 9.83 -6.47
N LEU A 6 17.36 8.84 -5.58
CA LEU A 6 16.12 8.66 -4.80
C LEU A 6 15.86 9.85 -3.87
N ALA A 7 16.88 10.35 -3.17
CA ALA A 7 16.74 11.48 -2.26
C ALA A 7 16.37 12.80 -2.97
N ALA A 8 16.68 12.93 -4.26
CA ALA A 8 16.33 14.10 -5.06
C ALA A 8 14.92 14.02 -5.67
N SER A 9 14.29 12.84 -5.65
CA SER A 9 12.95 12.61 -6.21
C SER A 9 11.90 12.87 -5.14
N SER A 10 10.97 13.78 -5.41
CA SER A 10 9.83 14.06 -4.52
C SER A 10 8.57 14.36 -5.31
N GLY A 11 7.41 14.11 -4.71
CA GLY A 11 6.10 14.32 -5.34
C GLY A 11 5.65 13.17 -6.26
N PRO A 12 4.53 13.38 -6.97
CA PRO A 12 3.91 12.35 -7.82
C PRO A 12 4.83 11.85 -8.93
N GLY A 13 4.81 10.56 -9.20
CA GLY A 13 5.64 9.95 -10.24
C GLY A 13 5.31 10.48 -11.64
N ALA A 14 6.35 10.89 -12.37
CA ALA A 14 6.25 11.30 -13.76
C ALA A 14 7.56 11.08 -14.52
N THR A 15 7.46 10.89 -15.83
CA THR A 15 8.60 10.95 -16.76
C THR A 15 9.05 12.39 -16.98
N SER A 16 10.22 12.60 -17.60
CA SER A 16 10.79 13.94 -17.84
C SER A 16 9.98 14.83 -18.78
N ASP A 17 9.11 14.23 -19.61
CA ASP A 17 8.13 14.92 -20.47
C ASP A 17 6.75 15.10 -19.79
N GLY A 18 6.62 14.70 -18.53
CA GLY A 18 5.43 14.95 -17.70
C GLY A 18 4.35 13.88 -17.74
N HIS A 19 4.56 12.75 -18.43
CA HIS A 19 3.62 11.62 -18.37
C HIS A 19 3.55 11.04 -16.96
N LYS A 20 2.35 11.02 -16.37
CA LYS A 20 2.12 10.56 -14.99
C LYS A 20 2.25 9.05 -14.88
N VAL A 21 3.05 8.59 -13.91
CA VAL A 21 3.26 7.17 -13.59
C VAL A 21 3.14 7.00 -12.08
N PRO A 22 1.95 6.66 -11.55
CA PRO A 22 1.75 6.55 -10.11
C PRO A 22 2.67 5.51 -9.48
N LEU A 23 3.37 5.91 -8.42
CA LEU A 23 4.21 5.01 -7.63
C LEU A 23 3.40 4.44 -6.48
N LEU A 24 2.96 3.19 -6.62
CA LEU A 24 2.12 2.51 -5.63
C LEU A 24 2.92 1.52 -4.79
N ALA A 25 2.53 1.36 -3.52
CA ALA A 25 3.15 0.40 -2.62
C ALA A 25 2.55 -1.01 -2.76
N ASN A 26 3.39 -2.01 -2.49
CA ASN A 26 2.95 -3.39 -2.28
C ASN A 26 3.04 -3.69 -0.78
N ILE A 27 1.93 -4.08 -0.16
CA ILE A 27 1.84 -4.31 1.29
C ILE A 27 1.42 -5.75 1.61
N GLY A 28 1.90 -6.24 2.74
CA GLY A 28 1.52 -7.52 3.37
C GLY A 28 0.44 -7.40 4.44
N GLY A 29 0.17 -6.19 4.93
CA GLY A 29 -0.82 -5.93 5.97
C GLY A 29 -0.91 -4.45 6.34
N PRO A 30 -1.84 -4.06 7.23
CA PRO A 30 -1.97 -2.70 7.74
C PRO A 30 -0.69 -2.12 8.35
N GLY A 31 0.16 -2.96 8.93
CA GLY A 31 1.43 -2.54 9.54
C GLY A 31 2.44 -1.93 8.57
N ASP A 32 2.31 -2.18 7.27
CA ASP A 32 3.22 -1.65 6.23
C ASP A 32 2.80 -0.23 5.76
N VAL A 33 1.58 0.21 6.12
CA VAL A 33 1.02 1.50 5.67
C VAL A 33 1.88 2.70 6.08
N PRO A 34 2.38 2.83 7.32
CA PRO A 34 3.20 3.99 7.70
C PRO A 34 4.45 4.13 6.83
N ALA A 35 5.13 3.02 6.54
CA ALA A 35 6.31 3.02 5.69
C ALA A 35 5.98 3.38 4.23
N ALA A 36 4.82 2.93 3.72
CA ALA A 36 4.35 3.30 2.39
C ALA A 36 4.06 4.81 2.28
N VAL A 37 3.42 5.39 3.28
CA VAL A 37 3.13 6.84 3.34
C VAL A 37 4.43 7.64 3.46
N GLU A 38 5.35 7.23 4.34
CA GLU A 38 6.66 7.89 4.50
C GLU A 38 7.49 7.84 3.21
N ALA A 39 7.41 6.75 2.45
CA ALA A 39 8.05 6.60 1.15
C ALA A 39 7.40 7.42 0.03
N GLY A 40 6.29 8.13 0.30
CA GLY A 40 5.57 8.94 -0.67
C GLY A 40 4.74 8.14 -1.67
N ALA A 41 4.27 6.94 -1.28
CA ALA A 41 3.41 6.15 -2.14
C ALA A 41 2.09 6.88 -2.45
N GLU A 42 1.65 6.80 -3.70
CA GLU A 42 0.41 7.42 -4.20
C GLU A 42 -0.82 6.50 -4.00
N GLY A 43 -0.63 5.37 -3.33
CA GLY A 43 -1.63 4.34 -3.09
C GLY A 43 -1.01 2.96 -2.90
N VAL A 44 -1.84 1.93 -2.96
CA VAL A 44 -1.47 0.52 -2.84
C VAL A 44 -1.82 -0.22 -4.14
N GLY A 45 -0.79 -0.69 -4.84
CA GLY A 45 -0.92 -1.43 -6.09
C GLY A 45 -1.12 -2.93 -5.87
N LEU A 46 -0.77 -3.43 -4.68
CA LEU A 46 -1.00 -4.80 -4.26
C LEU A 46 -1.14 -4.86 -2.74
N PHE A 47 -2.35 -5.14 -2.26
CA PHE A 47 -2.62 -5.52 -0.89
C PHE A 47 -2.80 -7.03 -0.82
N ARG A 48 -1.78 -7.70 -0.29
CA ARG A 48 -1.80 -9.14 0.02
C ARG A 48 -2.65 -9.40 1.25
N THR A 49 -3.61 -10.31 1.16
CA THR A 49 -4.60 -10.58 2.21
C THR A 49 -4.31 -11.86 3.00
N GLU A 50 -3.28 -12.63 2.59
CA GLU A 50 -2.94 -13.91 3.20
C GLU A 50 -2.63 -13.78 4.70
N PHE A 51 -2.14 -12.63 5.16
CA PHE A 51 -1.88 -12.37 6.58
C PHE A 51 -3.13 -12.58 7.46
N LEU A 52 -4.34 -12.34 6.92
CA LEU A 52 -5.59 -12.52 7.67
C LEU A 52 -5.79 -13.98 8.12
N PHE A 53 -5.21 -14.92 7.37
CA PHE A 53 -5.29 -16.37 7.59
C PHE A 53 -4.06 -16.94 8.32
N LEU A 54 -2.95 -16.20 8.39
CA LEU A 54 -1.73 -16.69 9.04
C LEU A 54 -1.82 -16.70 10.57
N ASP A 55 -2.59 -15.78 11.16
CA ASP A 55 -2.72 -15.68 12.62
C ASP A 55 -3.57 -16.81 13.23
N ASP A 56 -4.55 -17.34 12.48
CA ASP A 56 -5.38 -18.47 12.91
C ASP A 56 -5.51 -19.46 11.74
N SER A 57 -4.68 -20.50 11.78
CA SER A 57 -4.68 -21.54 10.75
C SER A 57 -5.89 -22.48 10.82
N ARG A 58 -6.70 -22.40 11.88
CA ARG A 58 -7.84 -23.31 12.10
C ARG A 58 -9.15 -22.71 11.60
N ASN A 59 -9.27 -21.39 11.54
CA ASN A 59 -10.50 -20.71 11.16
C ASN A 59 -10.25 -19.63 10.11
N ALA A 60 -11.22 -19.44 9.22
CA ALA A 60 -11.22 -18.28 8.32
C ALA A 60 -11.35 -16.97 9.11
N PRO A 61 -10.76 -15.86 8.63
CA PRO A 61 -10.91 -14.56 9.28
C PRO A 61 -12.36 -14.12 9.26
N SER A 62 -12.85 -13.64 10.42
CA SER A 62 -14.20 -13.08 10.51
C SER A 62 -14.34 -11.83 9.63
N GLU A 63 -15.55 -11.56 9.16
CA GLU A 63 -15.87 -10.36 8.40
C GLU A 63 -15.41 -9.08 9.14
N ALA A 64 -15.63 -9.01 10.45
CA ALA A 64 -15.19 -7.89 11.27
C ALA A 64 -13.66 -7.70 11.24
N LYS A 65 -12.88 -8.79 11.28
CA LYS A 65 -11.40 -8.73 11.15
C LYS A 65 -11.00 -8.19 9.78
N GLN A 66 -11.67 -8.67 8.72
CA GLN A 66 -11.41 -8.22 7.36
C GLN A 66 -11.75 -6.74 7.17
N ILE A 67 -12.93 -6.30 7.63
CA ILE A 67 -13.36 -4.89 7.59
C ILE A 67 -12.34 -4.00 8.29
N HIS A 68 -11.90 -4.37 9.50
CA HIS A 68 -10.93 -3.59 10.25
C HIS A 68 -9.62 -3.42 9.47
N ALA A 69 -9.09 -4.51 8.93
CA ALA A 69 -7.87 -4.47 8.13
C ALA A 69 -8.02 -3.62 6.85
N TYR A 70 -9.06 -3.87 6.05
CA TYR A 70 -9.24 -3.17 4.78
C TYR A 70 -9.51 -1.68 5.00
N ARG A 71 -10.34 -1.33 5.98
CA ARG A 71 -10.63 0.06 6.34
C ARG A 71 -9.36 0.83 6.67
N SER A 72 -8.47 0.26 7.50
CA SER A 72 -7.24 0.93 7.91
C SER A 72 -6.32 1.29 6.74
N VAL A 73 -6.28 0.46 5.69
CA VAL A 73 -5.50 0.73 4.47
C VAL A 73 -6.20 1.75 3.58
N LEU A 74 -7.53 1.64 3.41
CA LEU A 74 -8.31 2.56 2.60
C LEU A 74 -8.29 3.99 3.17
N GLU A 75 -8.41 4.13 4.49
CA GLU A 75 -8.40 5.43 5.17
C GLU A 75 -7.03 6.14 5.09
N ALA A 76 -5.94 5.38 4.95
CA ALA A 76 -4.61 5.94 4.79
C ALA A 76 -4.35 6.53 3.39
N PHE A 77 -5.15 6.14 2.39
CA PHE A 77 -5.03 6.60 1.01
C PHE A 77 -6.40 7.07 0.48
N PRO A 78 -6.96 8.18 1.02
CA PRO A 78 -8.33 8.61 0.71
C PRO A 78 -8.55 8.93 -0.78
N GLU A 79 -7.53 9.47 -1.45
CA GLU A 79 -7.53 9.77 -2.89
C GLU A 79 -6.73 8.74 -3.70
N GLY A 80 -6.07 7.80 -3.01
CA GLY A 80 -5.14 6.84 -3.60
C GLY A 80 -5.83 5.53 -3.95
N ARG A 81 -5.41 4.89 -5.03
CA ARG A 81 -5.92 3.56 -5.41
C ARG A 81 -5.45 2.51 -4.40
N VAL A 82 -6.34 1.62 -3.97
CA VAL A 82 -5.98 0.41 -3.21
C VAL A 82 -6.48 -0.83 -3.96
N VAL A 83 -5.54 -1.67 -4.43
CA VAL A 83 -5.85 -2.91 -5.15
C VAL A 83 -5.69 -4.10 -4.20
N VAL A 84 -6.81 -4.74 -3.87
CA VAL A 84 -6.84 -5.92 -2.99
C VAL A 84 -6.71 -7.19 -3.82
N ARG A 85 -5.83 -8.11 -3.41
CA ARG A 85 -5.75 -9.46 -3.98
C ARG A 85 -6.53 -10.42 -3.09
N VAL A 86 -7.53 -11.09 -3.68
CA VAL A 86 -8.35 -12.12 -3.03
C VAL A 86 -7.76 -13.51 -3.19
#